data_AF-A0A934XX73-F1
#
_entry.id   AF-A0A934XX73-F1
#
_cell.length_a   1.000
_cell.length_b   1.000
_cell.length_c   1.000
_cell.angle_alpha   90.00
_cell.angle_beta   90.00
_cell.angle_gamma   90.00
#
_symmetry.space_group_name_H-M   'P 1'
#
loop_
_entity.id
_entity.type
_entity.pdbx_description
1 polymer ?
#
loop_
_entity_poly.entity_id
_entity_poly.type
_entity_poly.pdbx_seq_one_letter_code
_entity_poly.pdbx_strand_id
1 'polypeptide(L)'
;MLEPIIRIFEDNSALIRDVAAQFVRAVSQAVNTRGYFTVALAGGGTPQALYELLARPPYREKLPWPQMRFFWGDERCVPPDHPQSNYGQARRALLDQVPAPAENIHRVRGEWGTKRGRGSYVRQLRESANPGEAWPRFDWVFLGLGADGHTASLFPGSPLPTASERARPCRDGRLRGTTCATGDADAAGLERGTRCALPRHT
;
A
#
# COMPACT_ATOMS: atom_id res chain seq x y z
N MET A 1 -13.80 -19.69 5.67
CA MET A 1 -13.42 -18.53 4.86
C MET A 1 -13.94 -17.29 5.57
N LEU A 2 -13.31 -16.13 5.42
CA LEU A 2 -13.89 -14.89 5.92
C LEU A 2 -15.01 -14.47 4.96
N GLU A 3 -16.20 -14.21 5.47
CA GLU A 3 -17.31 -13.70 4.67
C GLU A 3 -17.10 -12.21 4.37
N PRO A 4 -17.29 -11.74 3.12
CA PRO A 4 -17.20 -10.33 2.80
C PRO A 4 -18.34 -9.56 3.48
N ILE A 5 -18.00 -8.41 4.07
CA ILE A 5 -18.99 -7.48 4.61
C ILE A 5 -19.27 -6.43 3.54
N ILE A 6 -20.50 -6.42 3.04
CA ILE A 6 -20.97 -5.42 2.06
C ILE A 6 -21.81 -4.38 2.80
N ARG A 7 -21.47 -3.10 2.65
CA ARG A 7 -22.21 -1.96 3.19
C ARG A 7 -22.53 -1.00 2.06
N ILE A 8 -23.78 -0.56 1.99
CA ILE A 8 -24.27 0.39 1.00
C ILE A 8 -24.61 1.68 1.74
N PHE A 9 -24.18 2.81 1.18
CA PHE A 9 -24.39 4.13 1.74
C PHE A 9 -25.16 4.99 0.75
N GLU A 10 -25.91 5.95 1.28
CA GLU A 10 -26.70 6.89 0.48
C GLU A 10 -25.81 7.77 -0.41
N ASP A 11 -24.69 8.24 0.13
CA ASP A 11 -23.74 9.08 -0.58
C ASP A 11 -22.28 8.84 -0.13
N ASN A 12 -21.36 9.48 -0.85
CA ASN A 12 -19.93 9.42 -0.55
C ASN A 12 -19.59 9.97 0.84
N SER A 13 -20.31 10.96 1.34
CA SER A 13 -20.04 11.57 2.65
C SER A 13 -20.36 10.60 3.78
N ALA A 14 -21.47 9.86 3.68
CA ALA A 14 -21.86 8.81 4.61
C ALA A 14 -20.86 7.66 4.59
N LEU A 15 -20.44 7.20 3.40
CA LEU A 15 -19.37 6.22 3.24
C LEU A 15 -18.08 6.66 3.94
N ILE A 16 -17.60 7.88 3.67
CA ILE A 16 -16.35 8.40 4.23
C ILE A 16 -16.41 8.48 5.76
N ARG A 17 -17.52 8.96 6.33
CA ARG A 17 -17.70 9.03 7.80
C ARG A 17 -17.69 7.65 8.45
N ASP A 18 -18.37 6.67 7.85
CA ASP A 18 -18.41 5.30 8.37
C ASP A 18 -17.03 4.64 8.29
N VAL A 19 -16.34 4.76 7.15
CA VAL A 19 -14.98 4.25 6.97
C VAL A 19 -14.02 4.91 7.96
N ALA A 20 -14.10 6.23 8.17
CA ALA A 20 -13.28 6.92 9.17
C ALA A 20 -13.53 6.35 10.59
N ALA A 21 -14.78 6.12 10.96
CA ALA A 21 -15.11 5.54 12.27
C ALA A 21 -14.58 4.11 12.43
N GLN A 22 -14.66 3.28 11.39
CA GLN A 22 -14.10 1.93 11.38
C GLN A 22 -12.57 1.96 11.45
N PHE A 23 -11.94 2.85 10.69
CA PHE A 23 -10.51 3.02 10.63
C PHE A 23 -9.94 3.42 12.00
N VAL A 24 -10.56 4.38 12.69
CA VAL A 24 -10.17 4.78 14.06
C VAL A 24 -10.20 3.58 15.01
N ARG A 25 -11.27 2.76 14.98
CA ARG A 25 -11.36 1.56 15.83
C ARG A 25 -10.25 0.56 15.53
N ALA A 26 -9.95 0.33 14.26
CA ALA A 26 -8.88 -0.57 13.84
C ALA A 26 -7.50 -0.06 14.28
N VAL A 27 -7.25 1.25 14.16
CA VAL A 27 -6.02 1.89 14.64
C VAL A 27 -5.89 1.71 16.15
N SER A 28 -6.91 2.06 16.93
CA SER A 28 -6.88 1.92 18.38
C SER A 28 -6.63 0.47 18.80
N GLN A 29 -7.31 -0.50 18.17
CA GLN A 29 -7.11 -1.92 18.49
C GLN A 29 -5.68 -2.39 18.17
N ALA A 30 -5.14 -2.04 17.00
CA ALA A 30 -3.80 -2.47 16.61
C ALA A 30 -2.72 -1.83 17.50
N VAL A 31 -2.81 -0.52 17.73
CA VAL A 31 -1.83 0.20 18.55
C VAL A 31 -1.87 -0.31 20.00
N ASN A 32 -3.04 -0.55 20.58
CA ASN A 32 -3.15 -1.09 21.94
C ASN A 32 -2.63 -2.53 22.07
N THR A 33 -2.63 -3.32 20.99
CA THR A 33 -2.23 -4.74 21.03
C THR A 33 -0.81 -4.99 20.57
N ARG A 34 -0.30 -4.19 19.64
CA ARG A 34 1.01 -4.38 18.97
C ARG A 34 1.93 -3.16 19.06
N GLY A 35 1.43 -2.02 19.53
CA GLY A 35 2.18 -0.77 19.61
C GLY A 35 2.26 0.02 18.30
N TYR A 36 1.77 -0.52 17.18
CA TYR A 36 1.75 0.15 15.88
C TYR A 36 0.55 -0.28 15.02
N PHE A 37 0.25 0.51 13.99
CA PHE A 37 -0.76 0.21 12.97
C PHE A 37 -0.16 0.39 11.58
N THR A 38 -0.22 -0.64 10.74
CA THR A 38 0.34 -0.61 9.39
C THR A 38 -0.78 -0.53 8.35
N VAL A 39 -0.77 0.53 7.54
CA VAL A 39 -1.76 0.76 6.48
C VAL A 39 -1.15 0.91 5.11
N ALA A 40 -1.77 0.31 4.10
CA ALA A 40 -1.54 0.63 2.70
C ALA A 40 -2.61 1.61 2.18
N LEU A 41 -2.16 2.78 1.74
CA LEU A 41 -2.95 3.83 1.12
C LEU A 41 -3.17 3.57 -0.38
N ALA A 42 -4.17 4.24 -0.93
CA ALA A 42 -4.54 4.18 -2.33
C ALA A 42 -4.73 5.60 -2.87
N GLY A 43 -4.57 5.76 -4.18
CA GLY A 43 -4.98 6.98 -4.87
C GLY A 43 -6.46 7.02 -5.20
N GLY A 44 -6.92 8.17 -5.67
CA GLY A 44 -8.27 8.38 -6.19
C GLY A 44 -9.11 9.35 -5.33
N GLY A 45 -10.29 9.72 -5.85
CA GLY A 45 -11.15 10.73 -5.21
C GLY A 45 -11.69 10.30 -3.84
N THR A 46 -12.18 9.05 -3.72
CA THR A 46 -12.74 8.55 -2.46
C THR A 46 -11.68 8.43 -1.35
N PRO A 47 -10.49 7.83 -1.57
CA PRO A 47 -9.41 7.87 -0.59
C PRO A 47 -8.97 9.29 -0.24
N GLN A 48 -8.85 10.19 -1.22
CA GLN A 48 -8.48 11.59 -0.96
C GLN A 48 -9.46 12.28 0.00
N ALA A 49 -10.77 12.14 -0.22
CA ALA A 49 -11.76 12.78 0.65
C ALA A 49 -11.73 12.20 2.08
N LEU A 50 -11.43 10.90 2.24
CA LEU A 50 -11.18 10.30 3.55
C LEU A 50 -9.91 10.89 4.21
N TYR A 51 -8.83 11.06 3.46
CA TYR A 51 -7.57 11.63 3.94
C TYR A 51 -7.76 13.07 4.43
N GLU A 52 -8.49 13.89 3.67
CA GLU A 52 -8.84 15.25 4.06
C GLU A 52 -9.70 15.31 5.33
N LEU A 53 -10.61 14.34 5.53
CA LEU A 53 -11.38 14.21 6.77
C LEU A 53 -10.47 13.85 7.96
N LEU A 54 -9.59 12.85 7.80
CA LEU A 54 -8.68 12.39 8.86
C LEU A 54 -7.63 13.44 9.24
N ALA A 55 -7.30 14.35 8.32
CA ALA A 55 -6.39 15.47 8.56
C ALA A 55 -6.97 16.60 9.43
N ARG A 56 -8.25 16.53 9.83
CA ARG A 56 -8.94 17.57 10.61
C ARG A 56 -9.29 17.08 12.03
N PRO A 57 -9.52 17.99 12.99
CA PRO A 57 -10.10 17.62 14.28
C PRO A 57 -11.46 16.91 14.09
N PRO A 58 -11.78 15.90 14.93
CA PRO A 58 -10.98 15.43 16.05
C PRO A 58 -9.93 14.36 15.65
N TYR A 59 -9.92 13.88 14.40
CA TYR A 59 -9.08 12.76 13.97
C TYR A 59 -7.59 13.08 14.03
N ARG A 60 -7.20 14.26 13.52
CA ARG A 60 -5.83 14.78 13.58
C ARG A 60 -5.25 14.76 15.01
N GLU A 61 -6.07 15.03 16.01
CA GLU A 61 -5.64 15.15 17.41
C GLU A 61 -5.67 13.82 18.15
N LYS A 62 -6.60 12.93 17.79
CA LYS A 62 -6.85 11.69 18.53
C LYS A 62 -6.12 10.47 17.97
N LEU A 63 -5.76 10.49 16.69
CA LEU A 63 -5.07 9.35 16.09
C LEU A 63 -3.59 9.31 16.51
N PRO A 64 -3.05 8.13 16.85
CA PRO A 64 -1.66 7.94 17.27
C PRO A 64 -0.71 7.92 16.05
N TRP A 65 -0.57 9.05 15.36
CA TRP A 65 0.23 9.17 14.13
C TRP A 65 1.68 8.65 14.25
N PRO A 66 2.41 8.88 15.35
CA PRO A 66 3.75 8.31 15.53
C PRO A 66 3.83 6.78 15.54
N GLN A 67 2.71 6.11 15.82
CA GLN A 67 2.59 4.66 15.83
C GLN A 67 2.04 4.10 14.50
N MET A 68 1.66 4.97 13.56
CA MET A 68 1.11 4.56 12.27
C MET A 68 2.20 4.49 11.21
N ARG A 69 2.21 3.41 10.43
CA ARG A 69 3.13 3.17 9.30
C ARG A 69 2.36 3.16 7.99
N PHE A 70 2.83 3.91 7.01
CA PHE A 70 2.14 4.18 5.76
C PHE A 70 2.88 3.58 4.58
N PHE A 71 2.15 2.80 3.79
CA PHE A 71 2.58 2.17 2.55
C PHE A 71 1.58 2.48 1.43
N TRP A 72 1.85 2.03 0.22
CA TRP A 72 0.96 2.14 -0.94
C TRP A 72 0.75 0.79 -1.61
N GLY A 73 -0.47 0.55 -2.08
CA GLY A 73 -0.78 -0.62 -2.92
C GLY A 73 -0.20 -0.52 -4.33
N ASP A 74 -0.20 0.68 -4.91
CA ASP A 74 0.44 1.02 -6.18
C ASP A 74 0.86 2.49 -6.25
N GLU A 75 1.62 2.83 -7.29
CA GLU A 75 2.03 4.20 -7.58
C GLU A 75 2.29 4.36 -9.09
N ARG A 76 2.09 5.57 -9.60
CA ARG A 76 2.43 5.97 -10.96
C ARG A 76 3.93 6.22 -11.08
N CYS A 77 4.53 5.87 -12.22
CA CYS A 77 5.95 6.10 -12.49
C CYS A 77 6.22 7.57 -12.86
N VAL A 78 5.99 8.47 -11.90
CA VAL A 78 6.12 9.93 -12.03
C VAL A 78 6.82 10.51 -10.79
N PRO A 79 7.34 11.74 -10.85
CA PRO A 79 7.84 12.47 -9.68
C PRO A 79 6.82 12.58 -8.54
N PRO A 80 7.27 12.64 -7.26
CA PRO A 80 6.38 12.64 -6.10
C PRO A 80 5.49 13.88 -5.97
N ASP A 81 5.88 14.98 -6.60
CA ASP A 81 5.14 16.24 -6.69
C ASP A 81 4.17 16.28 -7.88
N HIS A 82 4.29 15.33 -8.81
CA HIS A 82 3.44 15.25 -9.98
C HIS A 82 1.95 15.09 -9.59
N PRO A 83 1.00 15.75 -10.29
CA PRO A 83 -0.42 15.67 -9.96
C PRO A 83 -0.99 14.25 -9.92
N GLN A 84 -0.43 13.33 -10.71
CA GLN A 84 -0.85 11.92 -10.78
C GLN A 84 -0.19 10.99 -9.74
N SER A 85 0.70 11.49 -8.87
CA SER A 85 1.30 10.64 -7.82
C SER A 85 0.29 10.36 -6.71
N ASN A 86 0.08 9.07 -6.40
CA ASN A 86 -0.72 8.63 -5.26
C ASN A 86 -0.09 9.09 -3.94
N TYR A 87 1.24 9.01 -3.83
CA TYR A 87 1.99 9.57 -2.70
C TYR A 87 1.78 11.08 -2.62
N GLY A 88 1.95 11.81 -3.73
CA GLY A 88 1.76 13.26 -3.77
C GLY A 88 0.36 13.68 -3.34
N GLN A 89 -0.67 12.95 -3.76
CA GLN A 89 -2.06 13.16 -3.33
C GLN A 89 -2.22 12.94 -1.82
N ALA A 90 -1.80 11.79 -1.30
CA ALA A 90 -1.89 11.48 0.13
C ALA A 90 -1.07 12.46 0.99
N ARG A 91 0.07 12.92 0.48
CA ARG A 91 0.91 13.92 1.14
C ARG A 91 0.16 15.22 1.36
N ARG A 92 -0.41 15.79 0.28
CA ARG A 92 -1.16 17.04 0.33
C ARG A 92 -2.44 16.92 1.18
N ALA A 93 -3.15 15.80 1.05
CA ALA A 93 -4.44 15.59 1.70
C ALA A 93 -4.32 15.22 3.19
N LEU A 94 -3.24 14.56 3.60
CA LEU A 94 -3.09 14.00 4.95
C LEU A 94 -1.70 14.15 5.53
N LEU A 95 -0.66 13.61 4.90
CA LEU A 95 0.64 13.40 5.59
C LEU A 95 1.33 14.71 5.98
N ASP A 96 1.20 15.78 5.19
CA ASP A 96 1.72 17.10 5.55
C ASP A 96 0.88 17.81 6.63
N GLN A 97 -0.31 17.28 6.94
CA GLN A 97 -1.26 17.88 7.88
C GLN A 97 -1.20 17.23 9.27
N VAL A 98 -0.58 16.06 9.42
CA VAL A 98 -0.58 15.26 10.65
C VAL A 98 0.84 15.02 11.15
N PRO A 99 1.07 14.82 12.46
CA PRO A 99 2.40 14.56 13.02
C PRO A 99 2.86 13.11 12.78
N ALA A 100 2.82 12.64 11.53
CA ALA A 100 3.37 11.35 11.13
C ALA A 100 4.89 11.46 10.89
N PRO A 101 5.72 10.68 11.60
CA PRO A 101 7.16 10.70 11.39
C PRO A 101 7.53 10.25 9.97
N ALA A 102 8.55 10.88 9.37
CA ALA A 102 8.95 10.60 7.99
C ALA A 102 9.46 9.17 7.82
N GLU A 103 10.07 8.59 8.85
CA GLU A 103 10.55 7.21 8.91
C GLU A 103 9.42 6.18 8.82
N ASN A 104 8.18 6.57 9.15
CA ASN A 104 7.01 5.72 9.05
C ASN A 104 6.33 5.81 7.67
N ILE A 105 6.85 6.63 6.76
CA ILE A 105 6.27 6.86 5.43
C ILE A 105 7.11 6.12 4.38
N HIS A 106 6.64 4.94 3.99
CA HIS A 106 7.31 4.06 3.05
C HIS A 106 6.68 4.20 1.66
N ARG A 107 7.10 5.22 0.90
CA ARG A 107 6.55 5.46 -0.45
C ARG A 107 7.21 4.59 -1.52
N VAL A 108 6.43 4.26 -2.56
CA VAL A 108 6.99 3.79 -3.83
C VAL A 108 7.71 4.95 -4.51
N ARG A 109 8.94 4.73 -4.96
CA ARG A 109 9.71 5.75 -5.69
C ARG A 109 9.39 5.70 -7.18
N GLY A 110 8.24 6.27 -7.54
CA GLY A 110 7.73 6.33 -8.91
C GLY A 110 8.71 6.98 -9.90
N GLU A 111 9.47 7.98 -9.42
CA GLU A 111 10.48 8.69 -10.21
C GLU A 111 11.67 7.83 -10.63
N TRP A 112 11.82 6.64 -10.06
CA TRP A 112 12.87 5.68 -10.42
C TRP A 112 12.43 4.70 -11.52
N GLY A 113 11.20 4.83 -12.02
CA GLY A 113 10.60 3.92 -12.99
C GLY A 113 10.35 2.52 -12.44
N THR A 114 9.69 1.67 -13.24
CA THR A 114 9.13 0.40 -12.79
C THR A 114 10.16 -0.54 -12.17
N LYS A 115 11.28 -0.81 -12.85
CA LYS A 115 12.25 -1.84 -12.42
C LYS A 115 12.93 -1.46 -11.09
N ARG A 116 13.50 -0.25 -11.02
CA ARG A 116 14.24 0.21 -9.83
C ARG A 116 13.28 0.58 -8.70
N GLY A 117 12.17 1.25 -9.00
CA GLY A 117 11.12 1.57 -8.03
C GLY A 117 10.56 0.32 -7.36
N ARG A 118 10.20 -0.72 -8.14
CA ARG A 118 9.75 -2.02 -7.61
C ARG A 118 10.81 -2.67 -6.72
N GLY A 119 12.06 -2.76 -7.19
CA GLY A 119 13.14 -3.39 -6.42
C GLY A 119 13.37 -2.70 -5.07
N SER A 120 13.41 -1.36 -5.06
CA SER A 120 13.54 -0.58 -3.84
C SER A 120 12.36 -0.75 -2.91
N TYR A 121 11.13 -0.82 -3.44
CA TYR A 121 9.93 -0.95 -2.62
C TYR A 121 9.78 -2.35 -2.01
N VAL A 122 10.09 -3.41 -2.78
CA VAL A 122 10.16 -4.78 -2.25
C VAL A 122 11.17 -4.88 -1.10
N ARG A 123 12.32 -4.23 -1.22
CA ARG A 123 13.31 -4.17 -0.14
C ARG A 123 12.76 -3.47 1.10
N GLN A 124 12.15 -2.29 0.95
CA GLN A 124 11.52 -1.55 2.06
C GLN A 124 10.45 -2.40 2.79
N LEU A 125 9.61 -3.13 2.03
CA LEU A 125 8.62 -4.03 2.61
C LEU A 125 9.28 -5.12 3.45
N ARG A 126 10.31 -5.81 2.92
CA ARG A 126 11.03 -6.85 3.65
C ARG A 126 11.71 -6.33 4.91
N GLU A 127 12.31 -5.15 4.85
CA GLU A 127 12.93 -4.48 6.00
C GLU A 127 11.91 -4.06 7.07
N SER A 128 10.63 -3.92 6.69
CA SER A 128 9.53 -3.58 7.59
C SER A 128 8.82 -4.80 8.21
N ALA A 129 9.24 -6.02 7.85
CA ALA A 129 8.66 -7.25 8.37
C ALA A 129 9.03 -7.47 9.84
N ASN A 130 8.16 -8.15 10.58
CA ASN A 130 8.46 -8.57 11.95
C ASN A 130 9.56 -9.64 11.96
N PRO A 131 10.32 -9.79 13.07
CA PRO A 131 11.29 -10.87 13.20
C PRO A 131 10.66 -12.23 12.90
N GLY A 132 11.28 -12.97 11.97
CA GLY A 132 10.79 -14.28 11.53
C GLY A 132 9.73 -14.25 10.42
N GLU A 133 9.26 -13.07 9.99
CA GLU A 133 8.32 -12.91 8.88
C GLU A 133 9.05 -12.45 7.61
N ALA A 134 8.61 -12.94 6.45
CA ALA A 134 9.18 -12.53 5.15
C ALA A 134 8.63 -11.19 4.64
N TRP A 135 7.47 -10.76 5.16
CA TRP A 135 6.71 -9.59 4.70
C TRP A 135 6.00 -8.94 5.88
N PRO A 136 5.71 -7.63 5.82
CA PRO A 136 5.01 -6.95 6.88
C PRO A 136 3.54 -7.36 6.87
N ARG A 137 2.96 -7.47 8.07
CA ARG A 137 1.52 -7.60 8.24
C ARG A 137 0.86 -6.23 8.18
N PHE A 138 -0.12 -6.10 7.29
CA PHE A 138 -0.98 -4.92 7.19
C PHE A 138 -2.22 -5.11 8.06
N ASP A 139 -2.57 -4.06 8.82
CA ASP A 139 -3.83 -3.98 9.56
C ASP A 139 -4.97 -3.50 8.65
N TRP A 140 -4.64 -2.66 7.67
CA TRP A 140 -5.60 -2.12 6.72
C TRP A 140 -4.98 -1.90 5.35
N VAL A 141 -5.71 -2.26 4.29
CA VAL A 141 -5.31 -2.02 2.90
C VAL A 141 -6.47 -1.35 2.18
N PHE A 142 -6.29 -0.09 1.78
CA PHE A 142 -7.25 0.57 0.91
C PHE A 142 -7.04 0.11 -0.53
N LEU A 143 -8.14 -0.23 -1.21
CA LEU A 143 -8.15 -0.62 -2.60
C LEU A 143 -9.25 0.16 -3.33
N GLY A 144 -8.86 0.84 -4.41
CA GLY A 144 -9.81 1.38 -5.38
C GLY A 144 -10.29 0.26 -6.31
N LEU A 145 -11.50 0.43 -6.85
CA LEU A 145 -12.06 -0.47 -7.86
C LEU A 145 -12.42 0.34 -9.11
N GLY A 146 -11.76 0.04 -10.22
CA GLY A 146 -12.09 0.59 -11.53
C GLY A 146 -13.39 0.02 -12.08
N ALA A 147 -14.00 0.71 -13.05
CA ALA A 147 -15.22 0.25 -13.72
C ALA A 147 -15.02 -1.06 -14.51
N ASP A 148 -13.78 -1.33 -14.92
CA ASP A 148 -13.31 -2.58 -15.51
C ASP A 148 -12.96 -3.66 -14.46
N GLY A 149 -13.10 -3.36 -13.17
CA GLY A 149 -12.77 -4.26 -12.07
C GLY A 149 -11.30 -4.28 -11.65
N HIS A 150 -10.43 -3.40 -12.17
CA HIS A 150 -9.05 -3.33 -11.71
C HIS A 150 -8.97 -2.83 -10.25
N THR A 151 -7.98 -3.32 -9.50
CA THR A 151 -7.54 -2.73 -8.21
C THR A 151 -6.07 -2.40 -8.29
N ALA A 152 -5.65 -1.35 -7.59
CA ALA A 152 -4.26 -0.91 -7.62
C ALA A 152 -3.82 -0.75 -9.08
N SER A 153 -2.75 -1.44 -9.51
CA SER A 153 -2.37 -1.54 -10.92
C SER A 153 -2.50 -2.98 -11.47
N LEU A 154 -3.47 -3.74 -10.96
CA LEU A 154 -3.80 -5.11 -11.37
C LEU A 154 -5.05 -5.10 -12.26
N PHE A 155 -4.83 -5.18 -13.57
CA PHE A 155 -5.88 -5.12 -14.58
C PHE A 155 -6.37 -6.52 -14.98
N PRO A 156 -7.66 -6.68 -15.33
CA PRO A 156 -8.18 -7.92 -15.88
C PRO A 156 -7.35 -8.41 -17.08
N GLY A 157 -7.08 -9.72 -17.11
CA GLY A 157 -6.31 -10.35 -18.20
C GLY A 157 -4.80 -10.08 -18.17
N SER A 158 -4.30 -9.26 -17.26
CA SER A 158 -2.85 -9.06 -17.11
C SER A 158 -2.19 -10.27 -16.45
N PRO A 159 -0.98 -10.66 -16.87
CA PRO A 159 -0.24 -11.73 -16.21
C PRO A 159 0.03 -11.35 -14.76
N LEU A 160 -0.48 -12.17 -13.83
CA LEU A 160 -0.12 -12.04 -12.43
C LEU A 160 1.33 -12.52 -12.21
N PRO A 161 2.06 -11.93 -11.24
CA PRO A 161 3.37 -12.42 -10.86
C PRO A 161 3.33 -13.92 -10.53
N THR A 162 4.40 -14.62 -10.86
CA THR A 162 4.49 -16.08 -10.71
C THR A 162 4.59 -16.49 -9.24
N ALA A 163 4.33 -17.77 -8.91
CA ALA A 163 4.32 -18.25 -7.52
C ALA A 163 5.65 -18.11 -6.78
N SER A 164 6.78 -17.99 -7.50
CA SER A 164 8.10 -17.68 -6.94
C SER A 164 8.24 -16.22 -6.49
N GLU A 165 7.31 -15.34 -6.88
CA GLU A 165 7.21 -13.94 -6.47
C GLU A 165 6.11 -13.72 -5.43
N ARG A 166 5.31 -14.75 -5.12
CA ARG A 166 4.34 -14.74 -4.02
C ARG A 166 5.03 -15.13 -2.72
N ALA A 167 4.80 -14.33 -1.68
CA ALA A 167 5.11 -14.69 -0.29
C ALA A 167 4.59 -16.09 0.02
N ARG A 168 5.46 -17.09 0.17
CA ARG A 168 5.04 -18.37 0.74
C ARG A 168 4.81 -18.13 2.24
N PRO A 169 3.64 -18.47 2.80
CA PRO A 169 3.48 -18.53 4.24
C PRO A 169 4.53 -19.51 4.77
N CYS A 170 5.39 -19.07 5.69
CA CYS A 170 6.19 -20.00 6.48
C CYS A 170 5.22 -20.77 7.38
N ARG A 171 4.71 -21.90 6.88
CA ARG A 171 4.06 -22.89 7.73
C ARG A 171 5.18 -23.80 8.25
N ASP A 172 5.42 -23.69 9.56
CA ASP A 172 6.12 -24.70 10.36
C ASP A 172 7.65 -24.79 10.25
N GLY A 173 8.35 -23.69 9.91
CA GLY A 173 9.81 -23.60 10.08
C GLY A 173 10.66 -24.59 9.26
N ARG A 174 10.07 -25.33 8.32
CA ARG A 174 10.79 -26.24 7.42
C ARG A 174 10.28 -26.11 5.99
N LEU A 175 11.16 -25.64 5.10
CA LEU A 175 11.04 -25.94 3.67
C LEU A 175 11.51 -27.38 3.47
N ARG A 176 10.64 -28.24 2.92
CA ARG A 176 11.07 -29.56 2.46
C ARG A 176 12.13 -29.37 1.35
N GLY A 177 13.38 -29.69 1.67
CA GLY A 177 14.36 -30.15 0.68
C GLY A 177 15.16 -29.11 -0.10
N THR A 178 15.29 -27.86 0.33
CA THR A 178 16.29 -26.94 -0.27
C THR A 178 16.68 -25.85 0.72
N THR A 179 17.98 -25.66 0.89
CA THR A 179 18.60 -24.61 1.71
C THR A 179 18.24 -23.23 1.18
N CYS A 180 18.13 -22.24 2.07
CA CYS A 180 18.03 -20.82 1.71
C CYS A 180 19.23 -20.44 0.86
N ALA A 181 19.03 -20.29 -0.45
CA ALA A 181 20.06 -19.77 -1.33
C ALA A 181 20.19 -18.26 -1.09
N THR A 182 21.24 -17.87 -0.37
CA THR A 182 21.99 -16.66 -0.70
C THR A 182 22.50 -16.83 -2.13
N GLY A 183 22.04 -15.99 -3.06
CA GLY A 183 22.34 -16.14 -4.47
C GLY A 183 22.62 -14.79 -5.10
N ASP A 184 23.89 -14.60 -5.41
CA ASP A 184 24.52 -13.46 -6.06
C ASP A 184 23.91 -13.10 -7.41
N ALA A 185 24.26 -11.88 -7.82
CA ALA A 185 24.04 -11.35 -9.15
C ALA A 185 24.58 -12.31 -10.22
N ASP A 186 23.80 -12.53 -11.27
CA ASP A 186 24.39 -12.92 -12.54
C ASP A 186 23.69 -12.26 -13.74
N ALA A 187 24.55 -11.81 -14.63
CA ALA A 187 24.26 -11.11 -15.84
C ALA A 187 23.76 -12.08 -16.92
N ALA A 188 22.58 -11.82 -17.46
CA ALA A 188 22.23 -12.28 -18.80
C ALA A 188 21.19 -11.32 -19.38
N GLY A 189 21.61 -10.59 -20.41
CA GLY A 189 20.72 -9.75 -21.20
C GLY A 189 19.66 -10.59 -21.90
N LEU A 190 18.41 -10.18 -21.76
CA LEU A 190 17.42 -10.40 -22.80
C LEU A 190 16.44 -9.22 -22.79
N GLU A 191 16.62 -8.34 -23.78
CA GLU A 191 15.72 -7.24 -24.06
C GLU A 191 14.33 -7.76 -24.39
N ARG A 192 13.36 -7.55 -23.49
CA ARG A 192 11.95 -7.44 -23.85
C ARG A 192 11.35 -6.29 -23.05
N GLY A 193 11.38 -5.11 -23.68
CA GLY A 193 10.88 -3.87 -23.12
C GLY A 193 9.38 -3.96 -22.80
N THR A 194 9.05 -3.98 -21.51
CA THR A 194 7.72 -3.64 -21.04
C THR A 194 7.61 -2.12 -21.09
N ARG A 195 7.09 -1.59 -22.19
CA ARG A 195 6.76 -0.16 -22.29
C ARG A 195 5.70 0.14 -21.24
N CYS A 196 5.91 1.19 -20.43
CA CYS A 196 4.86 1.78 -19.62
C CYS A 196 3.71 2.18 -20.55
N ALA A 197 2.59 1.47 -20.46
CA ALA A 197 1.37 1.88 -21.13
C ALA A 197 0.84 3.10 -20.36
N LEU A 198 1.13 4.30 -20.86
CA LEU A 198 0.31 5.47 -20.56
C LEU A 198 -1.10 5.19 -21.11
N PRO A 199 -2.17 5.47 -20.36
CA PRO A 199 -3.52 5.37 -20.90
C PRO A 199 -3.64 6.31 -22.09
N ARG A 200 -3.99 5.78 -23.26
CA ARG A 200 -4.37 6.60 -24.41
C ARG A 200 -5.71 7.24 -24.07
N HIS A 201 -5.71 8.55 -23.88
CA HIS A 201 -6.96 9.31 -23.92
C HIS A 201 -7.45 9.33 -25.38
N THR A 202 -8.74 9.06 -25.55
CA THR A 202 -9.51 9.21 -26.79
C THR A 202 -9.49 10.63 -27.30
#